data_AF-A0A645IK72-F1
#
_entry.id   AF-A0A645IK72-F1
#
_cell.length_a   1.000
_cell.length_b   1.000
_cell.length_c   1.000
_cell.angle_alpha   90.00
_cell.angle_beta   90.00
_cell.angle_gamma   90.00
#
_symmetry.space_group_name_H-M   'P 1'
#
loop_
_entity.id
_entity.type
_entity.pdbx_description
1 polymer ?
#
loop_
_entity_poly.entity_id
_entity_poly.type
_entity_poly.pdbx_seq_one_letter_code
_entity_poly.pdbx_strand_id
1 'polypeptide(L)'
;MPTYNFANVVDDYLMKITHVIRGTEYLSSTPKYNLLYQSLGYPIPYYLHLPPVMKDHSKKLSKRDGDASYEDFIKKGYLKDALINYIALLGWSPGDDREKFTLKELEQVFSVSGINKAPAIFDVAKLTWLNAEYIRDLTHEAYTQYALPYYKQVLGENITDEQLDILAAILQPRT
;
A
#
# COMPACT_ATOMS: atom_id res chain seq x y z
N MET A 1 24.68 -13.25 18.44
CA MET A 1 23.48 -13.28 17.58
C MET A 1 23.94 -13.07 16.14
N PRO A 2 23.42 -13.82 15.14
CA PRO A 2 23.82 -13.62 13.75
C PRO A 2 23.48 -12.21 13.26
N THR A 3 24.23 -11.70 12.28
CA THR A 3 23.88 -10.45 11.60
C THR A 3 22.76 -10.69 10.59
N TYR A 4 22.09 -9.61 10.16
CA TYR A 4 21.00 -9.68 9.18
C TYR A 4 21.36 -10.49 7.94
N ASN A 5 22.56 -10.31 7.36
CA ASN A 5 22.92 -10.98 6.11
C ASN A 5 23.00 -12.50 6.26
N PHE A 6 23.53 -12.99 7.38
CA PHE A 6 23.63 -14.44 7.62
C PHE A 6 22.27 -15.03 7.96
N ALA A 7 21.52 -14.39 8.87
CA ALA A 7 20.19 -14.84 9.25
C ALA A 7 19.24 -14.89 8.04
N ASN A 8 19.19 -13.83 7.23
CA ASN A 8 18.32 -13.75 6.06
C ASN A 8 18.59 -14.89 5.05
N VAL A 9 19.84 -15.19 4.72
CA VAL A 9 20.18 -16.27 3.77
C VAL A 9 19.81 -17.65 4.33
N VAL A 10 20.09 -17.90 5.60
CA VAL A 10 19.75 -19.17 6.25
C VAL A 10 18.24 -19.35 6.33
N ASP A 11 17.51 -18.32 6.75
CA ASP A 11 16.05 -18.37 6.90
C ASP A 11 15.36 -18.50 5.53
N ASP A 12 15.78 -17.75 4.51
CA ASP A 12 15.24 -17.86 3.15
C ASP A 12 15.37 -19.29 2.61
N TYR A 13 16.52 -19.94 2.84
CA TYR A 13 16.74 -21.33 2.45
C TYR A 13 15.86 -22.31 3.25
N LEU A 14 15.86 -22.21 4.58
CA LEU A 14 15.10 -23.12 5.45
C LEU A 14 13.59 -23.00 5.23
N MET A 15 13.11 -21.79 4.94
CA MET A 15 11.71 -21.48 4.61
C MET A 15 11.36 -21.74 3.15
N LYS A 16 12.33 -22.21 2.33
CA LYS A 16 12.15 -22.59 0.93
C LYS A 16 11.65 -21.43 0.05
N ILE A 17 12.18 -20.23 0.29
CA ILE A 17 11.86 -19.03 -0.50
C ILE A 17 12.38 -19.21 -1.93
N THR A 18 11.49 -19.03 -2.90
CA THR A 18 11.82 -19.15 -4.33
C THR A 18 12.11 -17.79 -4.97
N HIS A 19 11.40 -16.75 -4.52
CA HIS A 19 11.50 -15.38 -5.04
C HIS A 19 11.62 -14.42 -3.85
N VAL A 20 12.69 -13.62 -3.84
CA VAL A 20 12.90 -12.55 -2.87
C VAL A 20 12.49 -11.24 -3.52
N ILE A 21 11.36 -10.68 -3.07
CA ILE A 21 10.81 -9.40 -3.54
C ILE A 21 11.05 -8.35 -2.45
N ARG A 22 11.83 -7.32 -2.74
CA ARG A 22 12.22 -6.29 -1.75
C ARG A 22 12.67 -4.99 -2.40
N GLY A 23 12.85 -3.93 -1.62
CA GLY A 23 13.30 -2.63 -2.15
C GLY A 23 14.73 -2.65 -2.73
N THR A 24 14.97 -1.78 -3.71
CA THR A 24 16.27 -1.59 -4.39
C THR A 24 17.43 -1.22 -3.47
N GLU A 25 17.19 -0.76 -2.24
CA GLU A 25 18.22 -0.53 -1.22
C GLU A 25 19.02 -1.80 -0.87
N TYR A 26 18.45 -2.99 -1.10
CA TYR A 26 19.14 -4.27 -0.89
C TYR A 26 19.89 -4.78 -2.13
N LEU A 27 19.78 -4.10 -3.28
CA LEU A 27 20.40 -4.54 -4.52
C LEU A 27 21.92 -4.66 -4.37
N SER A 28 22.57 -3.68 -3.74
CA SER A 28 24.02 -3.66 -3.49
C SER A 28 24.50 -4.76 -2.53
N SER A 29 23.60 -5.31 -1.71
CA SER A 29 23.90 -6.42 -0.80
C SER A 29 23.73 -7.79 -1.47
N THR A 30 23.03 -7.86 -2.60
CA THR A 30 22.77 -9.12 -3.33
C THR A 30 24.04 -9.93 -3.65
N PRO A 31 25.15 -9.33 -4.11
CA PRO A 31 26.40 -10.08 -4.30
C PRO A 31 26.91 -10.76 -3.03
N LYS A 32 26.70 -10.15 -1.85
CA LYS A 32 27.11 -10.72 -0.56
C LYS A 32 26.23 -11.92 -0.19
N TYR A 33 24.91 -11.84 -0.44
CA TYR A 33 24.01 -12.96 -0.22
C TYR A 33 24.36 -14.13 -1.12
N ASN A 34 24.65 -13.88 -2.40
CA ASN A 34 25.04 -14.93 -3.35
C ASN A 34 26.30 -15.69 -2.88
N LEU A 35 27.31 -14.99 -2.36
CA LEU A 35 28.50 -15.62 -1.78
C LEU A 35 28.17 -16.51 -0.58
N LEU A 36 27.22 -16.09 0.26
CA LEU A 36 26.75 -16.90 1.40
C LEU A 36 25.99 -18.14 0.93
N TYR A 37 25.03 -18.00 0.01
CA TYR A 37 24.31 -19.12 -0.62
C TYR A 37 25.31 -20.13 -1.21
N GLN A 38 26.28 -19.66 -1.98
CA GLN A 38 27.33 -20.50 -2.59
C GLN A 38 28.19 -21.20 -1.54
N SER A 39 28.63 -20.48 -0.50
CA SER A 39 29.48 -21.04 0.56
C SER A 39 28.77 -22.11 1.38
N LEU A 40 27.45 -22.01 1.53
CA LEU A 40 26.61 -22.97 2.24
C LEU A 40 26.10 -24.11 1.33
N GLY A 41 26.38 -24.07 0.03
CA GLY A 41 25.88 -25.04 -0.94
C GLY A 41 24.37 -24.94 -1.21
N TYR A 42 23.78 -23.77 -0.96
CA TYR A 42 22.35 -23.51 -1.13
C TYR A 42 22.05 -22.93 -2.53
N PRO A 43 20.88 -23.22 -3.11
CA PRO A 43 20.45 -22.58 -4.35
C PRO A 43 20.15 -21.10 -4.12
N ILE A 44 20.53 -20.26 -5.09
CA ILE A 44 20.25 -18.82 -5.05
C ILE A 44 18.80 -18.59 -5.52
N PRO A 45 17.95 -17.86 -4.77
CA PRO A 45 16.58 -17.57 -5.18
C PRO A 45 16.53 -16.53 -6.31
N TYR A 46 15.38 -16.40 -6.95
CA TYR A 46 15.15 -15.29 -7.88
C TYR A 46 14.99 -13.99 -7.11
N TYR A 47 15.60 -12.90 -7.60
CA TYR A 47 15.48 -11.59 -6.99
C TYR A 47 14.61 -10.66 -7.83
N LEU A 48 13.71 -9.95 -7.17
CA LEU A 48 12.95 -8.85 -7.76
C LEU A 48 13.10 -7.62 -6.85
N HIS A 49 13.86 -6.63 -7.31
CA HIS A 49 14.10 -5.41 -6.56
C HIS A 49 13.12 -4.31 -6.99
N LEU A 50 12.26 -3.90 -6.08
CA LEU A 50 11.23 -2.90 -6.31
C LEU A 50 11.82 -1.48 -6.27
N PRO A 51 11.43 -0.60 -7.20
CA PRO A 51 11.90 0.78 -7.20
C PRO A 51 11.43 1.50 -5.93
N PRO A 52 12.17 2.54 -5.48
CA PRO A 52 11.79 3.25 -4.27
C PRO A 52 10.51 4.05 -4.49
N VAL A 53 9.71 4.18 -3.42
CA VAL A 53 8.64 5.17 -3.36
C VAL A 53 9.24 6.52 -2.99
N MET A 54 8.93 7.51 -3.81
CA MET A 54 9.47 8.85 -3.76
C MET A 54 8.43 9.83 -3.25
N LYS A 55 8.86 10.85 -2.52
CA LYS A 55 8.04 12.02 -2.17
C LYS A 55 7.93 12.97 -3.35
N ASP A 56 9.06 13.18 -4.03
CA ASP A 56 9.20 14.03 -5.21
C ASP A 56 10.32 13.47 -6.11
N HIS A 57 10.66 14.16 -7.19
CA HIS A 57 11.69 13.70 -8.15
C HIS A 57 13.11 13.54 -7.54
N SER A 58 13.36 14.07 -6.35
CA SER A 58 14.69 14.09 -5.71
C SER A 58 14.76 13.33 -4.38
N LYS A 59 13.64 13.23 -3.64
CA LYS A 59 13.61 12.71 -2.27
C LYS A 59 12.77 11.44 -2.16
N LYS A 60 13.33 10.45 -1.44
CA LYS A 60 12.58 9.26 -1.03
C LYS A 60 11.52 9.63 0.00
N LEU A 61 10.41 8.91 -0.03
CA LEU A 61 9.40 9.01 1.02
C LEU A 61 10.00 8.50 2.34
N SER A 62 9.85 9.27 3.42
CA SER A 62 10.55 9.01 4.67
C SER A 62 9.76 9.51 5.88
N LYS A 63 9.44 8.59 6.80
CA LYS A 63 8.81 8.92 8.09
C LYS A 63 9.66 9.91 8.91
N ARG A 64 10.99 9.88 8.75
CA ARG A 64 11.91 10.78 9.48
C ARG A 64 11.79 12.23 9.01
N ASP A 65 11.33 12.43 7.78
CA ASP A 65 11.11 13.74 7.18
C ASP A 65 9.66 14.24 7.35
N GLY A 66 8.89 13.56 8.22
CA GLY A 66 7.50 13.91 8.57
C GLY A 66 6.46 13.43 7.55
N ASP A 67 6.83 12.54 6.62
CA ASP A 67 5.88 11.98 5.66
C ASP A 67 4.86 11.05 6.33
N ALA A 68 3.61 11.11 5.86
CA ALA A 68 2.51 10.37 6.44
C ALA A 68 2.71 8.85 6.36
N SER A 69 2.43 8.16 7.47
CA SER A 69 2.37 6.71 7.55
C SER A 69 1.00 6.16 7.16
N TYR A 70 0.92 4.84 6.95
CA TYR A 70 -0.36 4.14 6.77
C TYR A 70 -1.35 4.49 7.89
N GLU A 71 -0.88 4.46 9.14
CA GLU A 71 -1.71 4.77 10.31
C GLU A 71 -2.23 6.21 10.30
N ASP A 72 -1.46 7.16 9.76
CA ASP A 72 -1.87 8.55 9.65
C ASP A 72 -2.99 8.73 8.62
N PHE A 73 -2.95 7.99 7.51
CA PHE A 73 -4.04 8.00 6.52
C PHE A 73 -5.32 7.36 7.08
N ILE A 74 -5.20 6.25 7.80
CA ILE A 74 -6.37 5.64 8.48
C ILE A 74 -7.00 6.63 9.48
N LYS A 75 -6.19 7.32 10.29
CA LYS A 75 -6.69 8.36 11.21
C LYS A 75 -7.34 9.55 10.52
N LYS A 76 -6.94 9.85 9.28
CA LYS A 76 -7.54 10.90 8.43
C LYS A 76 -8.82 10.44 7.72
N GLY A 77 -9.25 9.18 7.90
CA GLY A 77 -10.48 8.66 7.31
C GLY A 77 -10.33 8.04 5.93
N TYR A 78 -9.11 7.70 5.51
CA TYR A 78 -8.92 6.93 4.29
C TYR A 78 -9.36 5.49 4.51
N LEU A 79 -10.06 4.93 3.52
CA LEU A 79 -10.47 3.55 3.49
C LEU A 79 -9.25 2.65 3.22
N LYS A 80 -9.18 1.55 3.97
CA LYS A 80 -8.12 0.55 3.83
C LYS A 80 -8.01 0.03 2.40
N ASP A 81 -9.14 -0.24 1.75
CA ASP A 81 -9.16 -0.80 0.40
C ASP A 81 -8.62 0.18 -0.66
N ALA A 82 -8.92 1.48 -0.50
CA ALA A 82 -8.36 2.53 -1.33
C ALA A 82 -6.84 2.63 -1.17
N LEU A 83 -6.33 2.53 0.07
CA LEU A 83 -4.89 2.52 0.35
C LEU A 83 -4.19 1.31 -0.28
N ILE A 84 -4.79 0.12 -0.16
CA ILE A 84 -4.25 -1.11 -0.75
C ILE A 84 -4.16 -0.97 -2.26
N ASN A 85 -5.25 -0.54 -2.91
CA ASN A 85 -5.25 -0.34 -4.35
C ASN A 85 -4.23 0.71 -4.78
N TYR A 86 -4.16 1.85 -4.08
CA TYR A 86 -3.20 2.89 -4.39
C TYR A 86 -1.76 2.39 -4.29
N ILE A 87 -1.42 1.69 -3.20
CA ILE A 87 -0.07 1.14 -2.99
C ILE A 87 0.26 0.10 -4.06
N ALA A 88 -0.71 -0.73 -4.46
CA ALA A 88 -0.50 -1.70 -5.53
C ALA A 88 -0.11 -1.03 -6.86
N LEU A 89 -0.60 0.18 -7.15
CA LEU A 89 -0.24 0.93 -8.36
C LEU A 89 1.11 1.67 -8.25
N LEU A 90 1.74 1.70 -7.07
CA LEU A 90 3.06 2.29 -6.89
C LEU A 90 4.14 1.35 -7.43
N GLY A 91 4.47 1.53 -8.71
CA GLY A 91 5.51 0.74 -9.37
C GLY A 91 4.97 -0.48 -10.11
N TRP A 92 3.66 -0.66 -10.20
CA TRP A 92 3.01 -1.69 -11.00
C TRP A 92 1.85 -1.10 -11.81
N SER A 93 1.65 -1.61 -13.03
CA SER A 93 0.54 -1.26 -13.90
C SER A 93 -0.17 -2.52 -14.40
N PRO A 94 -1.52 -2.50 -14.49
CA PRO A 94 -2.30 -3.59 -15.08
C PRO A 94 -2.10 -3.73 -16.60
N GLY A 95 -1.46 -2.75 -17.26
CA GLY A 95 -1.30 -2.70 -18.72
C GLY A 95 -2.44 -1.98 -19.47
N ASP A 96 -3.45 -1.50 -18.74
CA ASP A 96 -4.54 -0.65 -19.24
C ASP A 96 -4.69 0.61 -18.34
N ASP A 97 -5.73 1.40 -18.61
CA ASP A 97 -6.02 2.65 -17.88
C ASP A 97 -6.87 2.42 -16.61
N ARG A 98 -7.07 1.15 -16.19
CA ARG A 98 -7.88 0.86 -15.01
C ARG A 98 -7.08 1.19 -13.75
N GLU A 99 -7.65 2.00 -12.87
CA GLU A 99 -6.99 2.40 -11.61
C GLU A 99 -7.70 1.87 -10.36
N LYS A 100 -8.97 1.50 -10.45
CA LYS A 100 -9.78 1.03 -9.31
C LYS A 100 -9.92 -0.49 -9.28
N PHE A 101 -9.49 -1.11 -8.19
CA PHE A 101 -9.45 -2.56 -8.00
C PHE A 101 -9.78 -2.97 -6.57
N THR A 102 -10.67 -3.94 -6.41
CA THR A 102 -10.71 -4.71 -5.16
C THR A 102 -9.45 -5.54 -4.98
N LEU A 103 -9.12 -5.92 -3.74
CA LEU A 103 -7.99 -6.82 -3.47
C LEU A 103 -8.09 -8.13 -4.26
N LYS A 104 -9.30 -8.70 -4.38
CA LYS A 104 -9.54 -9.92 -5.17
C LYS A 104 -9.23 -9.74 -6.64
N GLU A 105 -9.52 -8.57 -7.20
CA GLU A 105 -9.18 -8.29 -8.60
C GLU A 105 -7.67 -8.11 -8.76
N LEU A 106 -7.00 -7.42 -7.84
CA LEU A 106 -5.54 -7.33 -7.82
C LEU A 106 -4.90 -8.73 -7.78
N GLU A 107 -5.39 -9.63 -6.94
CA GLU A 107 -4.91 -11.02 -6.88
C GLU A 107 -5.02 -11.75 -8.23
N GLN A 108 -6.04 -11.44 -9.03
CA GLN A 108 -6.26 -12.07 -10.33
C GLN A 108 -5.40 -11.47 -11.44
N VAL A 109 -5.20 -10.15 -11.43
CA VAL A 109 -4.52 -9.44 -12.53
C VAL A 109 -3.04 -9.17 -12.26
N PHE A 110 -2.59 -9.29 -11.00
CA PHE A 110 -1.21 -8.98 -10.65
C PHE A 110 -0.23 -9.91 -11.37
N SER A 111 0.75 -9.29 -11.99
CA SER A 111 1.82 -9.98 -12.71
C SER A 111 3.12 -9.21 -12.55
N VAL A 112 4.22 -9.95 -12.39
CA VAL A 112 5.58 -9.40 -12.30
C VAL A 112 5.93 -8.57 -13.55
N SER A 113 5.34 -8.90 -14.70
CA SER A 113 5.53 -8.14 -15.95
C SER A 113 5.00 -6.71 -15.89
N GLY A 114 4.01 -6.43 -15.04
CA GLY A 114 3.47 -5.09 -14.83
C GLY A 114 4.35 -4.21 -13.93
N ILE A 115 5.37 -4.78 -13.29
CA ILE A 115 6.26 -4.06 -12.39
C ILE A 115 7.24 -3.22 -13.21
N ASN A 116 7.24 -1.92 -12.97
CA ASN A 116 8.12 -0.98 -13.65
C ASN A 116 9.44 -0.76 -12.88
N LYS A 117 10.46 -0.29 -13.60
CA LYS A 117 11.78 0.01 -13.02
C LYS A 117 11.89 1.46 -12.51
N ALA A 118 10.91 2.30 -12.85
CA ALA A 118 10.95 3.71 -12.52
C ALA A 118 10.52 3.92 -11.06
N PRO A 119 11.14 4.86 -10.31
CA PRO A 119 10.62 5.27 -9.01
C PRO A 119 9.18 5.77 -9.11
N ALA A 120 8.34 5.33 -8.17
CA ALA A 120 6.95 5.78 -8.09
C ALA A 120 6.86 6.99 -7.15
N ILE A 121 6.20 8.07 -7.57
CA ILE A 121 5.94 9.23 -6.71
C ILE A 121 4.65 8.99 -5.94
N PHE A 122 4.68 9.23 -4.63
CA PHE A 122 3.50 9.19 -3.78
C PHE A 122 2.69 10.49 -3.94
N ASP A 123 1.73 10.46 -4.85
CA ASP A 123 0.72 11.49 -5.07
C ASP A 123 -0.50 11.36 -4.14
N VAL A 124 -0.56 12.23 -3.12
CA VAL A 124 -1.68 12.30 -2.17
C VAL A 124 -2.99 12.74 -2.83
N ALA A 125 -2.95 13.57 -3.87
CA ALA A 125 -4.15 14.01 -4.56
C ALA A 125 -4.81 12.84 -5.29
N LYS A 126 -4.00 12.00 -5.96
CA LYS A 126 -4.47 10.76 -6.59
C LYS A 126 -5.03 9.76 -5.56
N LEU A 127 -4.36 9.59 -4.42
CA LEU A 127 -4.88 8.76 -3.33
C LEU A 127 -6.22 9.29 -2.79
N THR A 128 -6.35 10.61 -2.63
CA THR A 128 -7.60 11.26 -2.22
C THR A 128 -8.73 10.98 -3.21
N TRP A 129 -8.45 11.15 -4.52
CA TRP A 129 -9.41 10.86 -5.57
C TRP A 129 -9.84 9.39 -5.55
N LEU A 130 -8.88 8.46 -5.48
CA LEU A 130 -9.18 7.04 -5.43
C LEU A 130 -10.02 6.71 -4.19
N ASN A 131 -9.66 7.26 -3.03
CA ASN A 131 -10.42 7.08 -1.79
C ASN A 131 -11.88 7.55 -1.92
N ALA A 132 -12.10 8.69 -2.58
CA ALA A 132 -13.43 9.21 -2.88
C ALA A 132 -14.24 8.24 -3.75
N GLU A 133 -13.61 7.61 -4.74
CA GLU A 133 -14.24 6.56 -5.56
C GLU A 133 -14.68 5.36 -4.71
N TYR A 134 -13.92 4.95 -3.70
CA TYR A 134 -14.34 3.88 -2.79
C TYR A 134 -15.46 4.32 -1.85
N ILE A 135 -15.41 5.56 -1.34
CA ILE A 135 -16.45 6.12 -0.48
C ILE A 135 -17.80 6.16 -1.20
N ARG A 136 -17.82 6.55 -2.49
CA ARG A 136 -19.04 6.56 -3.32
C ARG A 136 -19.61 5.17 -3.57
N ASP A 137 -18.79 4.13 -3.57
CA ASP A 137 -19.26 2.74 -3.74
C ASP A 137 -19.83 2.13 -2.46
N LEU A 138 -19.59 2.74 -1.30
CA LEU A 138 -20.14 2.24 -0.05
C LEU A 138 -21.67 2.26 -0.10
N THR A 139 -22.29 1.24 0.49
CA THR A 139 -23.73 1.31 0.76
C THR A 139 -24.00 2.45 1.73
N HIS A 140 -25.21 3.02 1.67
CA HIS A 140 -25.63 4.08 2.59
C HIS A 140 -25.39 3.70 4.06
N GLU A 141 -25.72 2.45 4.43
CA GLU A 141 -25.47 1.91 5.76
C GLU A 141 -23.98 1.86 6.11
N ALA A 142 -23.14 1.32 5.22
CA ALA A 142 -21.70 1.22 5.46
C ALA A 142 -21.06 2.61 5.58
N TYR A 143 -21.40 3.53 4.69
CA TYR A 143 -20.94 4.92 4.76
C TYR A 143 -21.31 5.56 6.09
N THR A 144 -22.57 5.43 6.49
CA THR A 144 -23.07 5.99 7.76
C THR A 144 -22.30 5.44 8.94
N GLN A 145 -22.05 4.13 8.98
CA GLN A 145 -21.25 3.50 10.03
C GLN A 145 -19.81 4.02 10.06
N TYR A 146 -19.17 4.20 8.89
CA TYR A 146 -17.81 4.75 8.79
C TYR A 146 -17.75 6.23 9.20
N ALA A 147 -18.76 7.02 8.85
CA ALA A 147 -18.81 8.44 9.12
C ALA A 147 -19.24 8.78 10.56
N LEU A 148 -19.98 7.88 11.21
CA LEU A 148 -20.55 8.09 12.55
C LEU A 148 -19.54 8.57 13.61
N PRO A 149 -18.32 8.02 13.74
CA PRO A 149 -17.34 8.54 14.69
C PRO A 149 -16.97 10.00 14.43
N TYR A 150 -16.92 10.43 13.17
CA TYR A 150 -16.62 11.81 12.78
C TYR A 150 -17.81 12.74 13.05
N TYR A 151 -19.04 12.28 12.78
CA TYR A 151 -20.23 13.05 13.11
C TYR A 151 -20.34 13.27 14.63
N LYS A 152 -20.07 12.25 15.44
CA LYS A 152 -20.10 12.36 16.90
C LYS A 152 -19.08 13.35 17.45
N GLN A 153 -17.91 13.46 16.83
CA GLN A 153 -16.90 14.46 17.22
C GLN A 153 -17.38 15.90 17.02
N VAL A 154 -18.25 16.15 16.04
CA VAL A 154 -18.71 17.50 15.68
C VAL A 154 -20.08 17.82 16.29
N LEU A 155 -21.01 16.87 16.26
CA LEU A 155 -22.41 17.04 16.65
C LEU A 155 -22.73 16.48 18.04
N GLY A 156 -21.84 15.70 18.64
CA GLY A 156 -22.05 14.99 19.91
C GLY A 156 -22.74 13.63 19.74
N GLU A 157 -23.10 12.99 20.86
CA GLU A 157 -23.62 11.61 20.87
C GLU A 157 -25.10 11.49 20.46
N ASN A 158 -25.87 12.57 20.54
CA ASN A 158 -27.32 12.56 20.32
C ASN A 158 -27.67 12.91 18.87
N ILE A 159 -27.36 12.01 17.94
CA ILE A 159 -27.70 12.13 16.51
C ILE A 159 -28.84 11.16 16.20
N THR A 160 -29.93 11.63 15.60
CA THR A 160 -31.05 10.77 15.21
C THR A 160 -30.78 10.05 13.90
N ASP A 161 -31.46 8.93 13.66
CA ASP A 161 -31.35 8.18 12.40
C ASP A 161 -31.73 9.07 11.18
N GLU A 162 -32.75 9.93 11.32
CA GLU A 162 -33.14 10.89 10.29
C GLU A 162 -32.00 11.88 9.97
N GLN A 163 -31.27 12.36 10.98
CA GLN A 163 -30.12 13.23 10.76
C GLN A 163 -28.97 12.49 10.08
N LEU A 164 -28.71 11.24 10.48
CA LEU A 164 -27.69 10.41 9.85
C LEU A 164 -28.00 10.17 8.37
N ASP A 165 -29.26 9.88 8.04
CA ASP A 165 -29.70 9.66 6.66
C ASP A 165 -29.53 10.92 5.80
N ILE A 166 -29.91 12.10 6.31
CA ILE A 166 -29.72 13.37 5.61
C ILE A 166 -28.22 13.66 5.40
N LEU A 167 -27.41 13.48 6.45
CA LEU A 167 -25.97 13.71 6.36
C LEU A 167 -25.32 12.77 5.34
N ALA A 168 -25.64 11.48 5.38
CA ALA A 168 -25.11 10.51 4.44
C ALA A 168 -25.50 10.82 2.99
N ALA A 169 -26.78 11.14 2.75
CA ALA A 169 -27.27 11.48 1.41
C ALA A 169 -26.59 12.72 0.82
N ILE A 170 -26.23 13.71 1.64
CA ILE A 170 -25.60 14.95 1.18
C ILE A 170 -24.08 14.82 1.09
N LEU A 171 -23.44 14.17 2.06
CA LEU A 171 -21.98 14.17 2.21
C LEU A 171 -21.30 13.07 1.41
N GLN A 172 -21.88 11.85 1.34
CA GLN A 172 -21.27 10.73 0.62
C GLN A 172 -20.92 11.05 -0.84
N PRO A 173 -21.78 11.74 -1.63
CA PRO A 173 -21.45 12.07 -3.02
C PRO A 173 -20.37 13.17 -3.17
N ARG A 174 -20.08 13.90 -2.09
CA ARG A 174 -19.16 15.06 -2.07
C ARG A 174 -17.78 14.71 -1.52
N THR A 175 -17.68 13.62 -0.78
CA THR A 175 -16.43 13.01 -0.32
C THR A 175 -15.71 12.26 -1.42
#